data_AF-A0A8T7DHL3-F1
#
_entry.id   AF-A0A8T7DHL3-F1
#
_cell.length_a   1.000
_cell.length_b   1.000
_cell.length_c   1.000
_cell.angle_alpha   90.00
_cell.angle_beta   90.00
_cell.angle_gamma   90.00
#
_symmetry.space_group_name_H-M   'P 1'
#
loop_
_entity.id
_entity.type
_entity.pdbx_description
1 polymer ?
#
loop_
_entity_poly.entity_id
_entity_poly.type
_entity_poly.pdbx_seq_one_letter_code
_entity_poly.pdbx_strand_id
1 'polypeptide(L)'
;MEIRFEFVFKLIYPCSVNYVSHYNPIIAKRFRGFLPVVIDIETGGFNDQTDAVLEIAAVTLKMDDNGELSLHETVHTHVEPFEGANLDPKALAFNGID
;
A
#
# COMPACT_ATOMS: atom_id res chain seq x y z
N MET A 1 11.59 -9.92 10.31
CA MET A 1 11.03 -8.83 9.49
C MET A 1 9.56 -9.14 9.28
N GLU A 2 8.77 -8.89 10.32
CA GLU A 2 7.32 -8.99 10.25
C GLU A 2 6.85 -7.56 9.97
N ILE A 3 6.66 -7.24 8.70
CA ILE A 3 6.16 -5.94 8.31
C ILE A 3 4.66 -5.90 8.70
N ARG A 4 4.38 -5.60 9.97
CA ARG A 4 3.02 -5.26 10.42
C ARG A 4 2.79 -3.79 10.16
N PHE A 5 2.57 -3.42 8.91
CA PHE A 5 1.83 -2.21 8.62
C PHE A 5 0.36 -2.48 8.94
N GLU A 6 -0.12 -2.05 10.10
CA GLU A 6 -1.56 -1.80 10.27
C GLU A 6 -1.95 -0.55 9.48
N PHE A 7 -1.83 -0.58 8.16
CA PHE A 7 -2.72 0.21 7.31
C PHE A 7 -4.02 -0.58 7.20
N VAL A 8 -4.83 -0.51 8.26
CA VAL A 8 -6.21 -0.95 8.21
C VAL A 8 -6.99 0.09 7.41
N PHE A 9 -6.87 0.08 6.08
CA PHE A 9 -7.99 0.52 5.25
C PHE A 9 -9.07 -0.56 5.36
N LYS A 10 -9.78 -0.56 6.50
CA LYS A 10 -11.06 -1.23 6.58
C LYS A 10 -12.05 -0.36 5.80
N LEU A 11 -12.02 -0.48 4.48
CA LEU A 11 -13.25 -0.26 3.72
C LEU A 11 -14.17 -1.43 4.07
N ILE A 12 -14.75 -1.40 5.27
CA ILE A 12 -16.04 -2.04 5.47
C ILE A 12 -16.93 -1.30 4.48
N TYR A 13 -17.39 -1.97 3.44
CA TYR A 13 -18.54 -1.47 2.70
C TYR A 13 -19.75 -1.71 3.61
N PRO A 14 -20.30 -0.68 4.30
CA PRO A 14 -21.52 -0.88 5.07
C PRO A 14 -22.62 -1.31 4.11
N CYS A 15 -23.10 -2.53 4.30
CA CYS A 15 -24.34 -2.99 3.68
C CYS A 15 -25.50 -2.24 4.35
N SER A 16 -25.76 -0.99 3.92
CA SER A 16 -27.05 -0.26 4.04
C SER A 16 -26.88 1.27 3.94
N VAL A 17 -26.43 1.80 2.80
CA VAL A 17 -26.79 3.17 2.39
C VAL A 17 -26.98 3.18 0.88
N ASN A 18 -28.09 3.78 0.41
CA ASN A 18 -28.46 3.91 -1.01
C ASN A 18 -27.50 4.86 -1.78
N TYR A 19 -26.25 4.45 -1.92
CA TYR A 19 -25.37 4.88 -2.99
C TYR A 19 -25.40 3.79 -4.06
N VAL A 20 -25.43 4.15 -5.35
CA VAL A 20 -25.13 3.19 -6.42
C VAL A 20 -23.66 2.84 -6.27
N SER A 21 -23.38 1.89 -5.39
CA SER A 21 -22.06 1.40 -5.09
C SER A 21 -21.57 0.64 -6.32
N HIS A 22 -20.47 1.08 -6.91
CA HIS A 22 -19.66 0.25 -7.82
C HIS A 22 -18.96 -0.86 -7.02
N TYR A 23 -19.72 -1.55 -6.17
CA TYR A 23 -19.25 -2.69 -5.41
C TYR A 23 -19.00 -3.81 -6.40
N ASN A 24 -17.74 -4.24 -6.51
CA ASN A 24 -17.41 -5.45 -7.24
C ASN A 24 -17.50 -6.63 -6.25
N PRO A 25 -18.62 -7.39 -6.24
CA PRO A 25 -18.79 -8.49 -5.30
C PRO A 25 -17.79 -9.64 -5.52
N ILE A 26 -17.19 -9.71 -6.72
CA ILE A 26 -16.33 -10.82 -7.13
C ILE A 26 -14.99 -10.76 -6.38
N ILE A 27 -14.33 -9.59 -6.40
CA ILE A 27 -13.05 -9.40 -5.68
C ILE A 27 -13.24 -9.54 -4.16
N ALA A 28 -14.34 -9.00 -3.62
CA ALA A 28 -14.66 -9.13 -2.20
C ALA A 28 -14.86 -10.59 -1.80
N LYS A 29 -15.57 -11.39 -2.61
CA LYS A 29 -15.71 -12.83 -2.37
C LYS A 29 -14.37 -13.56 -2.44
N ARG A 30 -13.53 -13.22 -3.42
CA ARG A 30 -12.21 -13.86 -3.64
C ARG A 30 -11.26 -13.70 -2.45
N PHE A 31 -11.35 -12.57 -1.74
CA PHE A 31 -10.50 -12.24 -0.61
C PHE A 31 -11.27 -12.09 0.71
N ARG A 32 -12.45 -12.73 0.83
CA ARG A 32 -13.27 -12.76 2.06
C ARG A 32 -13.52 -11.38 2.69
N GLY A 33 -13.78 -10.38 1.84
CA GLY A 33 -14.06 -9.00 2.22
C GLY A 33 -12.83 -8.09 2.32
N PHE A 34 -11.61 -8.59 2.06
CA PHE A 34 -10.42 -7.76 1.96
C PHE A 34 -10.22 -7.21 0.54
N LEU A 35 -9.70 -5.99 0.43
CA LEU A 35 -9.23 -5.42 -0.83
C LEU A 35 -7.70 -5.56 -0.89
N PRO A 36 -7.13 -6.33 -1.83
CA PRO A 36 -5.68 -6.38 -1.98
C PRO A 36 -5.13 -5.07 -2.55
N VAL A 37 -4.01 -4.62 -1.97
CA VAL A 37 -3.25 -3.45 -2.41
C VAL A 37 -1.78 -3.87 -2.51
N VAL A 38 -1.15 -3.62 -3.65
CA VAL A 38 0.29 -3.82 -3.85
C VAL A 38 1.00 -2.62 -3.29
N ILE A 39 2.00 -2.83 -2.43
CA ILE A 39 2.77 -1.77 -1.78
C ILE A 39 4.25 -2.00 -2.09
N ASP A 40 4.94 -0.93 -2.43
CA ASP A 40 6.39 -0.87 -2.51
C ASP A 40 6.88 0.35 -1.72
N ILE A 41 8.00 0.20 -1.00
CA ILE A 41 8.59 1.26 -0.18
C ILE A 41 10.08 1.32 -0.40
N GLU A 42 10.61 2.54 -0.50
CA GLU A 42 12.04 2.79 -0.45
C GLU A 42 12.40 3.35 0.92
N THR A 43 13.48 2.84 1.51
CA THR A 43 13.85 3.13 2.91
C THR A 43 15.28 3.64 3.01
N GLY A 44 15.56 4.42 4.05
CA GLY A 44 16.89 4.89 4.41
C GLY A 44 17.79 3.80 5.00
N GLY A 45 17.34 2.54 5.06
CA GLY A 45 18.10 1.41 5.61
C GLY A 45 17.21 0.21 5.90
N PHE A 46 17.76 -0.86 6.45
CA PHE A 46 17.06 -2.14 6.63
C PHE A 46 16.35 -2.31 7.99
N ASN A 47 16.50 -1.36 8.91
CA ASN A 47 15.92 -1.43 10.25
C ASN A 47 14.62 -0.62 10.33
N ASP A 48 13.49 -1.34 10.38
CA ASP A 48 12.14 -0.76 10.41
C ASP A 48 11.81 0.10 11.64
N GLN A 49 12.59 0.00 12.72
CA GLN A 49 12.40 0.81 13.93
C GLN A 49 13.12 2.16 13.87
N THR A 50 14.16 2.29 13.05
CA THR A 50 15.08 3.44 13.09
C THR A 50 15.25 4.15 11.77
N ASP A 51 15.11 3.43 10.65
CA ASP A 51 15.45 3.94 9.34
C ASP A 51 14.21 4.56 8.68
N ALA A 52 14.41 5.67 7.98
CA ALA A 52 13.30 6.41 7.35
C ALA A 52 12.61 5.57 6.26
N VAL A 53 11.31 5.77 6.05
CA VAL A 53 10.67 5.52 4.75
C VAL A 53 10.85 6.80 3.94
N LEU A 54 11.34 6.66 2.71
CA LEU A 54 11.70 7.77 1.82
C LEU A 54 10.75 7.89 0.63
N GLU A 55 10.21 6.76 0.16
CA GLU A 55 9.16 6.74 -0.85
C GLU A 55 8.16 5.62 -0.56
N ILE A 56 6.93 5.81 -1.01
CA ILE A 56 5.90 4.77 -0.99
C ILE A 56 5.07 4.82 -2.26
N ALA A 57 4.83 3.66 -2.86
CA ALA A 57 3.88 3.45 -3.92
C ALA A 57 2.82 2.42 -3.50
N ALA A 58 1.57 2.69 -3.86
CA ALA A 58 0.45 1.80 -3.61
C ALA A 58 -0.41 1.64 -4.87
N VAL A 59 -0.74 0.39 -5.20
CA VAL A 59 -1.60 0.06 -6.35
C VAL A 59 -2.77 -0.80 -5.90
N THR A 60 -3.99 -0.30 -6.05
CA THR A 60 -5.19 -1.10 -5.82
C THR A 60 -5.42 -2.07 -6.97
N LEU A 61 -6.10 -3.19 -6.70
CA LEU A 61 -6.47 -4.16 -7.74
C LEU A 61 -7.97 -4.10 -8.02
N LYS A 62 -8.33 -4.39 -9.27
CA LYS A 62 -9.71 -4.70 -9.68
C LYS A 62 -9.77 -6.11 -10.26
N MET A 63 -10.96 -6.68 -10.24
CA MET A 63 -11.24 -7.97 -10.84
C MET A 63 -12.32 -7.79 -11.91
N ASP A 64 -12.15 -8.38 -13.08
CA ASP A 64 -13.20 -8.34 -14.10
C ASP A 64 -14.25 -9.45 -13.89
N ASP A 65 -15.26 -9.51 -14.76
CA ASP A 65 -16.34 -10.50 -14.68
C ASP A 65 -15.85 -11.94 -14.95
N ASN A 66 -14.68 -12.10 -15.58
CA ASN A 66 -14.04 -13.40 -15.79
C ASN A 66 -13.24 -13.87 -14.57
N GLY A 67 -13.11 -13.01 -13.55
CA GLY A 67 -12.33 -13.29 -12.34
C GLY A 67 -10.83 -12.99 -12.49
N GLU A 68 -10.42 -12.27 -13.52
CA GLU A 68 -9.01 -11.90 -13.74
C GLU A 68 -8.66 -10.62 -12.98
N LEU A 69 -7.49 -10.61 -12.32
CA LEU A 69 -6.97 -9.46 -11.60
C LEU A 69 -6.20 -8.53 -12.54
N SER A 70 -6.42 -7.23 -12.37
CA SER A 70 -5.63 -6.18 -13.04
C SER A 70 -5.38 -5.00 -12.10
N LEU A 71 -4.35 -4.21 -12.40
CA LEU A 71 -4.07 -2.97 -11.69
C LEU A 71 -5.24 -1.99 -11.85
N HIS A 72 -5.50 -1.20 -10.81
CA HIS A 72 -6.52 -0.17 -10.81
C HIS A 72 -5.90 1.21 -10.59
N GLU A 73 -6.02 1.77 -9.38
CA GLU A 73 -5.48 3.09 -9.06
C GLU A 73 -4.06 2.95 -8.53
N THR A 74 -3.16 3.80 -9.03
CA THR A 74 -1.78 3.91 -8.57
C THR A 74 -1.59 5.26 -7.89
N VAL A 75 -1.06 5.24 -6.68
CA VAL A 75 -0.59 6.44 -5.97
C VAL A 75 0.87 6.23 -5.58
N HIS A 76 1.66 7.30 -5.65
CA HIS A 76 3.05 7.30 -5.19
C HIS A 76 3.38 8.66 -4.60
N THR A 77 4.32 8.69 -3.66
CA THR A 77 4.79 9.95 -3.06
C THR A 77 6.16 9.77 -2.42
N HIS A 78 6.92 10.86 -2.36
CA HIS A 78 8.10 10.97 -1.49
C HIS A 78 7.64 11.26 -0.06
N VAL A 79 8.39 10.75 0.91
CA VAL A 79 8.10 10.85 2.33
C VAL A 79 9.24 11.59 3.01
N GLU A 80 8.91 12.67 3.70
CA GLU A 80 9.87 13.37 4.54
C GLU A 80 10.31 12.47 5.72
N PRO A 81 11.62 12.29 5.96
CA PRO A 81 12.11 11.51 7.09
C PRO A 81 11.54 12.03 8.42
N PHE A 82 11.15 11.11 9.30
CA PHE A 82 10.71 11.49 10.64
C PHE A 82 11.89 12.07 11.45
N GLU A 83 11.58 12.86 12.48
CA GLU A 83 12.61 13.49 13.31
C GLU A 83 13.51 12.44 13.97
N GLY A 84 14.83 12.56 13.75
CA GLY A 84 15.82 11.62 14.29
C GLY A 84 15.93 10.30 13.51
N ALA A 85 15.28 10.17 12.35
CA ALA A 85 15.43 8.99 11.50
C ALA A 85 16.88 8.79 11.07
N ASN A 86 17.30 7.52 11.03
CA ASN A 86 18.59 7.13 10.49
C ASN A 86 18.52 7.03 8.97
N LEU A 87 19.58 7.50 8.30
CA LEU A 87 19.76 7.45 6.86
C LEU A 87 21.13 6.81 6.55
N ASP A 88 21.14 5.54 6.17
CA ASP A 88 22.35 4.84 5.74
C ASP A 88 22.78 5.37 4.36
N PRO A 89 23.99 5.95 4.23
CA PRO A 89 24.49 6.43 2.95
C PRO A 89 24.50 5.37 1.84
N LYS A 90 24.62 4.08 2.19
CA LYS A 90 24.55 2.99 1.22
C LYS A 90 23.15 2.75 0.70
N ALA A 91 22.14 2.92 1.55
CA ALA A 91 20.73 2.82 1.15
C ALA A 91 20.37 3.98 0.22
N LEU A 92 20.76 5.21 0.58
CA LEU A 92 20.57 6.39 -0.27
C LEU A 92 21.24 6.22 -1.64
N ALA A 93 22.49 5.75 -1.67
CA ALA A 93 23.20 5.50 -2.92
C ALA A 93 22.60 4.35 -3.75
N PHE A 94 22.00 3.35 -3.10
CA PHE A 94 21.32 2.24 -3.79
C PHE A 94 20.00 2.68 -4.41
N ASN A 95 19.20 3.46 -3.67
CA ASN A 95 17.90 3.94 -4.12
C ASN A 95 18.02 5.15 -5.07
N GLY A 96 19.16 5.86 -5.06
CA GLY A 96 19.39 7.05 -5.87
C GLY A 96 18.65 8.30 -5.37
N ILE A 97 18.34 8.35 -4.07
CA ILE A 97 17.61 9.44 -3.40
C ILE A 97 18.61 10.42 -2.77
N ASP A 98 18.41 11.73 -2.97
CA ASP A 98 19.26 12.83 -2.46
C ASP A 98 18.63 13.67 -1.34
#